data_AF-A0AAI9IB43-F1
#
_entry.id   AF-A0AAI9IB43-F1
#
_cell.length_a   1.000
_cell.length_b   1.000
_cell.length_c   1.000
_cell.angle_alpha   90.00
_cell.angle_beta   90.00
_cell.angle_gamma   90.00
#
_symmetry.space_group_name_H-M   'P 1'
#
loop_
_entity.id
_entity.type
_entity.pdbx_description
1 polymer ?
#
loop_
_entity_poly.entity_id
_entity_poly.type
_entity_poly.pdbx_seq_one_letter_code
_entity_poly.pdbx_strand_id
1 'polypeptide(L)'
;MAAQVRAAGLQPTPAQAYQAQPGPLARRPGDLVHLAGLDWLPLRWQPQSEEVAATEFKEVAAAGPAPTAPAEATKGGDDLDDLLGDQQLPNVALIGTSFSRNSNFVGFLQQALGAKIGSFAKDGGKFSGSANEYFSNPAFTQTPPKLVVWEIPERDLQTPYEAIRLGR
;
A
#
# COMPACT_ATOMS: atom_id res chain seq x y z
N MET A 1 9.33 3.43 12.09
CA MET A 1 8.43 2.33 11.71
C MET A 1 9.14 0.99 11.49
N ALA A 2 9.92 0.76 10.43
CA ALA A 2 10.51 -0.57 10.17
C ALA A 2 11.37 -1.11 11.34
N ALA A 3 12.13 -0.24 12.01
CA ALA A 3 12.85 -0.59 13.24
C ALA A 3 11.91 -1.00 14.39
N GLN A 4 10.74 -0.37 14.53
CA GLN A 4 9.75 -0.70 15.56
C GLN A 4 9.08 -2.04 15.26
N VAL A 5 8.78 -2.35 14.00
CA VAL A 5 8.24 -3.65 13.59
C VAL A 5 9.21 -4.78 13.95
N ARG A 6 10.51 -4.59 13.66
CA ARG A 6 11.57 -5.54 14.04
C ARG A 6 11.72 -5.65 15.56
N ALA A 7 11.66 -4.53 16.29
CA ALA A 7 11.72 -4.52 17.75
C ALA A 7 10.52 -5.24 18.40
N ALA A 8 9.36 -5.25 17.75
CA ALA A 8 8.18 -6.00 18.17
C ALA A 8 8.28 -7.51 17.87
N GLY A 9 9.39 -7.98 17.29
CA GLY A 9 9.62 -9.39 16.96
C GLY A 9 8.83 -9.90 15.74
N LEU A 10 8.18 -9.00 14.99
CA LEU A 10 7.41 -9.36 13.80
C LEU A 10 8.33 -9.46 12.58
N GLN A 11 8.26 -10.60 11.89
CA GLN A 11 8.94 -10.82 10.62
C GLN A 11 7.92 -10.70 9.48
N PRO A 12 7.99 -9.63 8.66
CA PRO A 12 7.10 -9.45 7.53
C PRO A 12 7.28 -10.57 6.48
N THR A 13 6.17 -11.14 6.01
CA THR A 13 6.15 -12.19 4.98
C THR A 13 5.09 -11.89 3.92
N PRO A 14 5.25 -12.37 2.68
CA PRO A 14 6.43 -13.06 2.16
C PRO A 14 7.61 -12.10 1.97
N ALA A 15 8.83 -12.59 2.27
CA ALA A 15 10.04 -11.82 2.11
C ALA A 15 10.28 -11.48 0.64
N GLN A 16 10.53 -10.20 0.34
CA GLN A 16 10.72 -9.70 -1.01
C GLN A 16 11.57 -8.43 -0.96
N ALA A 17 12.66 -8.41 -1.73
CA ALA A 17 13.51 -7.23 -1.83
C ALA A 17 13.01 -6.30 -2.94
N TYR A 18 13.15 -5.00 -2.70
CA TYR A 18 12.76 -3.94 -3.63
C TYR A 18 13.92 -2.98 -3.84
N GLN A 19 14.17 -2.63 -5.11
CA GLN A 19 15.10 -1.57 -5.47
C GLN A 19 14.32 -0.35 -5.94
N ALA A 20 14.51 0.78 -5.24
CA ALA A 20 13.96 2.08 -5.63
C ALA A 20 14.87 2.80 -6.62
N GLN A 21 14.28 3.36 -7.66
CA GLN A 21 14.96 4.23 -8.62
C GLN A 21 14.08 5.45 -8.93
N PRO A 22 14.64 6.66 -9.09
CA PRO A 22 13.86 7.79 -9.61
C PRO A 22 13.37 7.47 -11.03
N GLY A 23 12.07 7.64 -11.26
CA GLY A 23 11.48 7.60 -12.59
C GLY A 23 11.78 8.86 -13.39
N PRO A 24 11.30 8.95 -14.64
CA PRO A 24 11.44 10.15 -15.45
C PRO A 24 10.70 11.34 -14.82
N LEU A 25 11.26 12.55 -14.99
CA LEU A 25 10.57 13.78 -14.66
C LEU A 25 9.27 13.88 -15.47
N ALA A 26 8.15 13.95 -14.76
CA ALA A 26 6.83 14.09 -15.37
C ALA A 26 6.07 15.23 -14.72
N ARG A 27 5.31 15.97 -15.54
CA ARG A 27 4.44 17.04 -15.06
C ARG A 27 3.31 16.44 -14.22
N ARG A 28 3.17 16.94 -12.99
CA ARG A 28 2.12 16.58 -12.05
C ARG A 28 1.34 17.84 -11.67
N PRO A 29 0.28 18.19 -12.40
CA PRO A 29 -0.60 19.27 -11.99
C PRO A 29 -1.21 18.89 -10.62
N GLY A 30 -1.02 19.75 -9.62
CA GLY A 30 -1.64 19.56 -8.31
C GLY A 30 -3.16 19.58 -8.42
N ASP A 31 -3.83 18.89 -7.50
CA ASP A 31 -5.30 18.85 -7.43
C ASP A 31 -5.92 20.23 -7.17
N LEU A 32 -5.15 21.17 -6.59
CA LEU A 32 -5.58 22.55 -6.33
C LEU A 32 -6.02 23.30 -7.60
N VAL A 33 -5.43 23.02 -8.77
CA VAL A 33 -5.87 23.65 -10.03
C VAL A 33 -7.29 23.22 -10.37
N HIS A 34 -7.58 21.94 -10.18
CA HIS A 34 -8.91 21.37 -10.38
C HIS A 34 -9.91 21.88 -9.33
N LEU A 35 -9.52 21.88 -8.05
CA LEU A 35 -10.37 22.33 -6.95
C LEU A 35 -10.69 23.83 -7.02
N ALA A 36 -9.79 24.64 -7.58
CA ALA A 36 -10.03 26.05 -7.84
C ALA A 36 -10.83 26.32 -9.12
N GLY A 37 -11.19 25.27 -9.88
CA GLY A 37 -11.96 25.40 -11.13
C GLY A 37 -11.17 26.07 -12.24
N LEU A 38 -9.85 25.93 -12.26
CA LEU A 38 -8.94 26.59 -13.20
C LEU A 38 -8.54 25.71 -14.39
N ASP A 39 -9.08 24.50 -14.50
CA ASP A 39 -8.72 23.53 -15.55
C ASP A 39 -8.96 24.06 -16.97
N TRP A 40 -9.98 24.92 -17.13
CA TRP A 40 -10.36 25.50 -18.41
C TRP A 40 -9.41 26.62 -18.86
N LEU A 41 -8.59 27.17 -17.96
CA LEU A 41 -7.64 28.23 -18.31
C LEU A 41 -6.47 27.66 -19.13
N PRO A 42 -5.97 28.39 -20.14
CA PRO A 42 -4.70 28.07 -20.78
C PRO A 42 -3.57 27.91 -19.75
N LEU A 43 -2.67 26.96 -19.99
CA LEU A 43 -1.58 26.59 -19.07
C LEU A 43 -0.74 27.77 -18.56
N ARG A 44 -0.51 28.77 -19.41
CA ARG A 44 0.20 30.01 -19.06
C ARG A 44 -0.48 30.86 -17.97
N TRP A 45 -1.77 30.61 -17.70
CA TRP A 45 -2.59 31.31 -16.71
C TRP A 45 -2.93 30.44 -15.50
N GLN A 46 -2.60 29.14 -15.56
CA GLN A 46 -2.61 28.29 -14.39
C GLN A 46 -1.33 28.55 -13.55
N PRO A 47 -1.35 28.23 -12.25
CA PRO A 47 -0.14 28.17 -11.45
C PRO A 47 0.94 27.32 -12.13
N GLN A 48 2.21 27.62 -11.86
CA GLN A 48 3.32 26.82 -12.38
C GLN A 48 3.11 25.36 -11.97
N SER A 49 3.20 24.48 -12.97
CA SER A 49 3.00 23.06 -12.72
C SER A 49 4.22 22.47 -12.07
N GLU A 50 3.97 21.59 -11.11
CA GLU A 50 5.03 20.82 -10.51
C GLU A 50 5.49 19.73 -11.48
N GLU A 51 6.78 19.44 -11.45
CA GLU A 51 7.38 18.28 -12.08
C GLU A 51 7.91 17.36 -10.99
N VAL A 52 7.61 16.08 -11.11
CA VAL A 52 7.97 15.08 -10.11
C VAL A 52 8.63 13.90 -10.80
N ALA A 53 9.82 13.53 -10.34
CA ALA A 53 10.44 12.25 -10.63
C ALA A 53 9.94 11.22 -9.61
N ALA A 54 8.80 10.58 -9.90
CA ALA A 54 8.20 9.61 -8.99
C ALA A 54 9.14 8.41 -8.80
N THR A 55 9.30 7.94 -7.57
CA THR A 55 10.12 6.74 -7.30
C THR A 55 9.43 5.48 -7.84
N GLU A 56 10.14 4.73 -8.67
CA GLU A 56 9.72 3.41 -9.16
C GLU A 56 10.39 2.32 -8.33
N PHE A 57 9.66 1.25 -8.06
CA PHE A 57 10.14 0.10 -7.28
C PHE A 57 10.17 -1.13 -8.16
N LYS A 58 11.31 -1.82 -8.18
CA LYS A 58 11.46 -3.11 -8.88
C LYS A 58 11.68 -4.21 -7.85
N GLU A 59 10.97 -5.31 -8.02
CA GLU A 59 11.22 -6.55 -7.29
C GLU A 59 12.59 -7.10 -7.71
N VAL A 60 13.44 -7.37 -6.72
CA VAL A 60 14.74 -8.01 -6.92
C VAL A 60 14.82 -9.27 -6.08
N ALA A 61 15.59 -10.26 -6.53
CA ALA A 61 15.78 -11.49 -5.77
C ALA A 61 16.26 -11.16 -4.35
N ALA A 62 15.59 -11.70 -3.33
CA ALA A 62 15.95 -11.45 -1.95
C ALA A 62 17.36 -12.00 -1.68
N ALA A 63 18.25 -11.17 -1.14
CA ALA A 63 19.56 -11.59 -0.65
C ALA A 63 19.39 -12.33 0.69
N GLY A 64 18.99 -13.59 0.64
CA GLY A 64 18.85 -14.52 1.76
C GLY A 64 18.96 -15.96 1.24
N PRO A 65 19.28 -16.97 2.09
CA PRO A 65 19.58 -18.31 1.60
C PRO A 65 18.40 -18.83 0.78
N ALA A 66 18.69 -19.21 -0.46
CA ALA A 66 17.72 -19.81 -1.36
C ALA A 66 17.01 -20.94 -0.60
N PRO A 67 15.67 -21.05 -0.66
CA PRO A 67 15.04 -22.31 -0.33
C PRO A 67 15.66 -23.37 -1.25
N THR A 68 16.37 -24.32 -0.67
CA THR A 68 16.92 -25.49 -1.35
C THR A 68 15.75 -26.36 -1.82
N ALA A 69 15.11 -25.97 -2.90
CA ALA A 69 14.20 -26.82 -3.65
C ALA A 69 14.44 -26.53 -5.14
N PRO A 70 14.74 -27.55 -5.97
CA PRO A 70 14.93 -27.33 -7.38
C PRO A 70 13.64 -26.78 -7.98
N ALA A 71 13.75 -25.69 -8.75
CA ALA A 71 12.69 -25.26 -9.65
C ALA A 71 12.60 -26.26 -10.81
N GLU A 72 11.90 -27.36 -10.59
CA GLU A 72 11.43 -28.23 -11.66
C GLU A 72 10.03 -27.78 -12.07
N ALA A 73 9.93 -27.27 -13.28
CA ALA A 73 8.68 -27.05 -13.96
C ALA A 73 7.99 -28.41 -14.18
N THR A 74 7.03 -28.75 -13.31
CA THR A 74 6.10 -29.87 -13.55
C THR A 74 4.68 -29.36 -13.49
N LYS A 75 4.00 -29.46 -14.63
CA LYS A 75 2.56 -29.28 -14.77
C LYS A 75 1.83 -30.36 -13.96
N GLY A 76 0.89 -29.95 -13.11
CA GLY A 76 -0.22 -30.80 -12.64
C GLY A 76 -0.31 -30.95 -11.13
N GLY A 77 -1.39 -30.38 -10.56
CA GLY A 77 -1.85 -30.65 -9.20
C GLY A 77 -2.43 -29.41 -8.53
N ASP A 78 -3.73 -29.15 -8.76
CA ASP A 78 -4.53 -28.05 -8.18
C ASP A 78 -4.55 -28.01 -6.63
N ASP A 79 -3.97 -29.00 -5.94
CA ASP A 79 -4.07 -29.13 -4.48
C ASP A 79 -2.79 -28.72 -3.70
N LEU A 80 -1.64 -28.56 -4.37
CA LEU A 80 -0.40 -28.13 -3.70
C LEU A 80 -0.24 -26.61 -3.68
N ASP A 81 -0.84 -25.91 -4.67
CA ASP A 81 -0.83 -24.45 -4.75
C ASP A 81 -1.74 -23.82 -3.68
N ASP A 82 -2.84 -24.49 -3.30
CA ASP A 82 -3.77 -24.03 -2.25
C ASP A 82 -3.19 -24.21 -0.84
N LEU A 83 -2.37 -25.25 -0.61
CA LEU A 83 -1.63 -25.46 0.65
C LEU A 83 -0.39 -24.56 0.80
N LEU A 84 0.13 -24.03 -0.31
CA LEU A 84 1.24 -23.06 -0.33
C LEU A 84 0.74 -21.61 -0.49
N GLY A 85 -0.50 -21.41 -0.93
CA GLY A 85 -1.12 -20.11 -1.19
C GLY A 85 -1.19 -19.25 0.06
N ASP A 86 -1.52 -19.85 1.20
CA ASP A 86 -1.52 -19.16 2.50
C ASP A 86 -0.13 -18.66 2.92
N GLN A 87 0.96 -19.36 2.54
CA GLN A 87 2.32 -18.94 2.87
C GLN A 87 2.81 -17.76 2.02
N GLN A 88 2.17 -17.48 0.88
CA GLN A 88 2.43 -16.30 0.07
C GLN A 88 1.56 -15.10 0.43
N LEU A 89 0.56 -15.26 1.31
CA LEU A 89 -0.27 -14.16 1.75
C LEU A 89 0.54 -13.17 2.60
N PRO A 90 0.45 -11.85 2.31
CA PRO A 90 1.07 -10.83 3.14
C PRO A 90 0.58 -10.89 4.58
N ASN A 91 1.49 -11.02 5.54
CA ASN A 91 1.16 -10.96 6.96
C ASN A 91 1.13 -9.51 7.51
N VAL A 92 1.36 -8.53 6.65
CA VAL A 92 1.21 -7.11 6.93
C VAL A 92 0.23 -6.50 5.94
N ALA A 93 -0.77 -5.79 6.46
CA ALA A 93 -1.72 -5.02 5.67
C ALA A 93 -1.52 -3.52 5.86
N LEU A 94 -1.77 -2.75 4.80
CA LEU A 94 -1.85 -1.29 4.85
C LEU A 94 -3.29 -0.86 4.59
N ILE A 95 -3.86 -0.10 5.52
CA ILE A 95 -5.10 0.65 5.32
C ILE A 95 -4.79 2.15 5.38
N GLY A 96 -5.54 2.94 4.62
CA GLY A 96 -5.30 4.38 4.55
C GLY A 96 -6.13 5.08 3.49
N THR A 97 -5.71 6.28 3.14
CA THR A 97 -6.42 7.17 2.22
C THR A 97 -5.76 7.22 0.83
N SER A 98 -6.15 8.17 -0.02
CA SER A 98 -5.47 8.43 -1.30
C SER A 98 -4.00 8.79 -1.13
N PHE A 99 -3.58 9.31 0.03
CA PHE A 99 -2.17 9.61 0.29
C PHE A 99 -1.29 8.37 0.20
N SER A 100 -1.77 7.25 0.73
CA SER A 100 -1.08 5.97 0.66
C SER A 100 -0.89 5.48 -0.78
N ARG A 101 -1.79 5.83 -1.71
CA ARG A 101 -1.69 5.47 -3.14
C ARG A 101 -0.84 6.47 -3.93
N ASN A 102 -1.06 7.77 -3.71
CA ASN A 102 -0.51 8.84 -4.53
C ASN A 102 0.94 9.23 -4.19
N SER A 103 1.49 8.71 -3.10
CA SER A 103 2.82 9.06 -2.57
C SER A 103 3.84 7.92 -2.65
N ASN A 104 3.50 6.80 -3.30
CA ASN A 104 4.30 5.57 -3.28
C ASN A 104 4.58 5.00 -1.88
N PHE A 105 3.72 5.30 -0.90
CA PHE A 105 3.93 4.89 0.49
C PHE A 105 4.05 3.37 0.62
N VAL A 106 3.23 2.62 -0.10
CA VAL A 106 3.28 1.15 -0.19
C VAL A 106 4.67 0.66 -0.64
N GLY A 107 5.25 1.26 -1.69
CA GLY A 107 6.55 0.87 -2.22
C GLY A 107 7.68 1.12 -1.22
N PHE A 108 7.69 2.28 -0.57
CA PHE A 108 8.66 2.58 0.49
C PHE A 108 8.51 1.64 1.69
N LEU A 109 7.28 1.30 2.06
CA LEU A 109 7.00 0.39 3.15
C LEU A 109 7.49 -1.03 2.84
N GLN A 110 7.19 -1.52 1.63
CA GLN A 110 7.68 -2.80 1.12
C GLN A 110 9.20 -2.87 1.10
N GLN A 111 9.89 -1.83 0.63
CA GLN A 111 11.36 -1.76 0.66
C GLN A 111 11.91 -1.75 2.08
N ALA A 112 11.33 -0.98 2.99
CA ALA A 112 11.83 -0.84 4.36
C ALA A 112 11.61 -2.11 5.21
N LEU A 113 10.51 -2.82 4.96
CA LEU A 113 10.17 -4.08 5.61
C LEU A 113 10.77 -5.30 4.92
N GLY A 114 11.16 -5.20 3.65
CA GLY A 114 11.72 -6.30 2.88
C GLY A 114 10.69 -7.42 2.64
N ALA A 115 9.42 -7.08 2.48
CA ALA A 115 8.33 -8.02 2.28
C ALA A 115 7.20 -7.42 1.46
N LYS A 116 6.36 -8.29 0.86
CA LYS A 116 5.11 -7.87 0.23
C LYS A 116 4.11 -7.38 1.29
N ILE A 117 3.34 -6.35 0.95
CA ILE A 117 2.34 -5.75 1.83
C ILE A 117 0.98 -5.80 1.13
N GLY A 118 -0.05 -6.27 1.83
CA GLY A 118 -1.42 -6.22 1.34
C GLY A 118 -1.99 -4.81 1.45
N SER A 119 -2.06 -4.05 0.36
CA SER A 119 -2.58 -2.68 0.39
C SER A 119 -4.10 -2.64 0.15
N PHE A 120 -4.83 -2.12 1.13
CA PHE A 120 -6.27 -1.88 1.11
C PHE A 120 -6.59 -0.37 1.25
N ALA A 121 -5.63 0.49 0.91
CA ALA A 121 -5.84 1.94 0.87
C ALA A 121 -6.83 2.35 -0.24
N LYS A 122 -7.69 3.33 0.08
CA LYS A 122 -8.78 3.77 -0.81
C LYS A 122 -8.80 5.28 -0.96
N ASP A 123 -9.04 5.75 -2.19
CA ASP A 123 -9.27 7.18 -2.42
C ASP A 123 -10.59 7.62 -1.79
N GLY A 124 -10.59 8.80 -1.18
CA GLY A 124 -11.81 9.36 -0.59
C GLY A 124 -12.32 8.62 0.65
N GLY A 125 -11.51 7.75 1.26
CA GLY A 125 -11.91 6.93 2.42
C GLY A 125 -12.25 7.72 3.70
N LYS A 126 -11.89 9.01 3.79
CA LYS A 126 -11.95 9.79 5.04
C LYS A 126 -11.27 9.02 6.21
N PHE A 127 -11.48 9.44 7.46
CA PHE A 127 -10.84 8.84 8.64
C PHE A 127 -11.02 7.30 8.76
N SER A 128 -12.23 6.78 8.49
CA SER A 128 -12.60 5.39 8.85
C SER A 128 -13.10 4.52 7.69
N GLY A 129 -13.27 5.06 6.48
CA GLY A 129 -13.90 4.33 5.38
C GLY A 129 -13.11 3.12 4.91
N SER A 130 -11.79 3.25 4.76
CA SER A 130 -10.92 2.11 4.41
C SER A 130 -10.80 1.10 5.56
N ALA A 131 -10.78 1.57 6.81
CA ALA A 131 -10.73 0.71 7.98
C ALA A 131 -11.99 -0.15 8.13
N ASN A 132 -13.19 0.45 8.05
CA ASN A 132 -14.46 -0.27 8.19
C ASN A 132 -14.66 -1.32 7.11
N GLU A 133 -14.32 -0.99 5.87
CA GLU A 133 -14.38 -1.91 4.74
C GLU A 133 -13.37 -3.06 4.93
N TYR A 134 -12.14 -2.72 5.34
CA TYR A 134 -11.10 -3.72 5.54
C TYR A 134 -11.44 -4.70 6.67
N PHE A 135 -11.90 -4.22 7.82
CA PHE A 135 -12.24 -5.11 8.95
C PHE A 135 -13.45 -6.01 8.68
N SER A 136 -14.27 -5.68 7.68
CA SER A 136 -15.37 -6.54 7.21
C SER A 136 -14.97 -7.46 6.04
N ASN A 137 -13.76 -7.31 5.51
CA ASN A 137 -13.27 -8.04 4.34
C ASN A 137 -12.82 -9.48 4.73
N PRO A 138 -13.01 -10.50 3.88
CA PRO A 138 -12.41 -11.82 4.03
C PRO A 138 -10.89 -11.80 4.31
N ALA A 139 -10.16 -10.87 3.70
CA ALA A 139 -8.72 -10.66 3.93
C ALA A 139 -8.37 -10.24 5.38
N PHE A 140 -9.36 -9.90 6.20
CA PHE A 140 -9.20 -9.71 7.64
C PHE A 140 -9.91 -10.80 8.44
N THR A 141 -11.13 -11.19 8.04
CA THR A 141 -11.96 -12.13 8.83
C THR A 141 -11.54 -13.59 8.68
N GLN A 142 -10.96 -13.97 7.53
CA GLN A 142 -10.51 -15.33 7.24
C GLN A 142 -9.00 -15.47 7.34
N THR A 143 -8.26 -14.46 6.87
CA THR A 143 -6.79 -14.45 6.82
C THR A 143 -6.20 -13.21 7.49
N PRO A 144 -6.45 -12.98 8.79
CA PRO A 144 -6.03 -11.75 9.47
C PRO A 144 -4.51 -11.56 9.42
N PRO A 145 -4.02 -10.35 9.10
CA PRO A 145 -2.60 -10.07 9.12
C PRO A 145 -2.08 -10.04 10.56
N LYS A 146 -0.76 -10.22 10.73
CA LYS A 146 -0.09 -10.03 12.01
C LYS A 146 0.11 -8.56 12.36
N LEU A 147 0.10 -7.67 11.35
CA LEU A 147 0.25 -6.23 11.51
C LEU A 147 -0.68 -5.48 10.56
N VAL A 148 -1.44 -4.52 11.09
CA VAL A 148 -2.13 -3.51 10.31
C VAL A 148 -1.40 -2.18 10.47
N VAL A 149 -0.98 -1.62 9.35
CA VAL A 149 -0.45 -0.26 9.25
C VAL A 149 -1.63 0.62 8.86
N TRP A 150 -1.96 1.61 9.70
CA TRP A 150 -3.04 2.54 9.43
C TRP A 150 -2.49 3.95 9.20
N GLU A 151 -2.60 4.41 7.95
CA GLU A 151 -2.29 5.79 7.58
C GLU A 151 -3.53 6.67 7.77
N ILE A 152 -3.37 7.73 8.56
CA ILE A 152 -4.44 8.68 8.89
C ILE A 152 -3.89 10.10 8.70
N PRO A 153 -4.46 10.92 7.80
CA PRO A 153 -4.12 12.33 7.70
C PRO A 153 -4.50 13.08 8.98
N GLU A 154 -3.64 13.98 9.47
CA GLU A 154 -3.89 14.74 10.72
C GLU A 154 -5.22 15.50 10.70
N ARG A 155 -5.60 16.09 9.56
CA ARG A 155 -6.87 16.82 9.39
C ARG A 155 -8.12 15.96 9.66
N ASP A 156 -8.00 14.65 9.45
CA ASP A 156 -9.11 13.72 9.66
C ASP A 156 -9.36 13.49 11.16
N LEU A 157 -8.38 13.76 12.03
CA LEU A 157 -8.53 13.74 13.50
C LEU A 157 -9.33 14.94 14.04
N GLN A 158 -9.36 16.04 13.29
CA GLN A 158 -10.03 17.28 13.69
C GLN A 158 -11.48 17.37 13.19
N THR A 159 -11.87 16.47 12.28
CA THR A 159 -13.23 16.46 11.73
C THR A 159 -14.19 15.85 12.76
N PRO A 160 -15.35 16.47 13.06
CA PRO A 160 -16.33 15.88 13.96
C PRO A 160 -16.69 14.46 13.51
N TYR A 161 -16.59 13.51 14.43
CA TYR A 161 -16.93 12.12 14.14
C TYR A 161 -18.43 12.00 13.92
N GLU A 162 -18.86 11.78 12.67
CA GLU A 162 -20.22 11.35 12.39
C GLU A 162 -20.31 9.84 12.65
N ALA A 163 -20.95 9.46 13.75
CA ALA A 163 -21.24 8.06 14.03
C ALA A 163 -22.13 7.50 12.91
N ILE A 164 -21.64 6.45 12.25
CA ILE A 164 -22.40 5.71 11.25
C ILE A 164 -23.67 5.19 11.92
N ARG A 165 -24.84 5.69 11.49
CA ARG A 165 -26.12 5.08 11.84
C ARG A 165 -26.23 3.78 11.04
N LEU A 166 -25.84 2.67 11.66
CA LEU A 166 -26.23 1.35 11.17
C LEU A 166 -27.76 1.27 11.28
N GLY A 167 -28.44 1.23 10.14
CA GLY A 167 -29.88 1.03 10.09
C GLY A 167 -30.26 -0.24 10.86
N ARG A 168 -31.27 -0.13 11.72
CA ARG A 168 -31.92 -1.27 12.37
C ARG A 168 -32.69 -2.09 11.34
#